data_AF-A0A5C6NM76-F1
#
_entry.id   AF-A0A5C6NM76-F1
#
_cell.length_a   1.000
_cell.length_b   1.000
_cell.length_c   1.000
_cell.angle_alpha   90.00
_cell.angle_beta   90.00
_cell.angle_gamma   90.00
#
_symmetry.space_group_name_H-M   'P 1'
#
loop_
_entity.id
_entity.type
_entity.pdbx_description
1 polymer ?
#
loop_
_entity_poly.entity_id
_entity_poly.type
_entity_poly.pdbx_seq_one_letter_code
_entity_poly.pdbx_strand_id
1 'polypeptide(L)'
;MSPSANPCLLVLVFLCGLEEALLSHTGRCTDNRCVAVFVDSTDFSGAQKSCKTFNGQLFKYNMTTLADIFKLLPSGKLWLEQQEAVATPQNCSSIAVSTDSFAQSWEPCHKNLLGYLCQYPLTNPCGPVKVAGAPQVVYTAPMDFEVRDSQTFPEGTTAMVITAGDKHLESKHVCFGDQWLKAPWNCEVMLGGCERGCNQTTNTCTCPGEQSLNSNGVTCEDVNNCEDSDLCTRAGEVCVNKEGGFECVCRDGFIEEEGVCVNNSICFECEHQLCVKRQGVYECACYEGYQVRVGDLTKCDRLCTERQCLASCDRNAESNVQCFCPAGFILDTSNGSNICTDIDECEMGKQCEHTCVNLFGGFRCGCFEGFRLHGEHRCLPVDDGQEDGSSSTASYLIPVTPQPALVPSYIKAGSVLGITVFLLLCATLIFFLIYNAVKRCRRFDLTSLKHTNIDIFHLQQVTTDTYKRLSL
;
A
#
# COMPACT_ATOMS: atom_id res chain seq x y z
N MET A 1 -30.57 -2.17 -26.34
CA MET A 1 -30.47 -3.49 -25.66
C MET A 1 -29.01 -3.70 -25.31
N SER A 2 -28.69 -3.60 -24.02
CA SER A 2 -27.54 -4.19 -23.29
C SER A 2 -27.72 -3.78 -21.81
N PRO A 3 -27.83 -4.71 -20.84
CA PRO A 3 -27.95 -4.36 -19.43
C PRO A 3 -26.56 -4.12 -18.84
N SER A 4 -26.43 -3.02 -18.11
CA SER A 4 -25.27 -2.67 -17.30
C SER A 4 -25.13 -3.66 -16.14
N ALA A 5 -23.98 -4.34 -16.06
CA ALA A 5 -23.61 -5.17 -14.94
C ALA A 5 -23.49 -4.34 -13.65
N ASN A 6 -24.12 -4.81 -12.57
CA ASN A 6 -24.17 -4.16 -11.27
C ASN A 6 -22.79 -4.21 -10.57
N PRO A 7 -22.18 -3.07 -10.18
CA PRO A 7 -20.91 -3.02 -9.45
C PRO A 7 -21.01 -3.61 -8.02
N CYS A 8 -22.23 -3.87 -7.54
CA CYS A 8 -22.49 -4.45 -6.21
C CYS A 8 -22.15 -5.95 -6.10
N LEU A 9 -22.04 -6.69 -7.22
CA LEU A 9 -21.75 -8.14 -7.19
C LEU A 9 -20.25 -8.43 -7.02
N LEU A 10 -19.38 -7.56 -7.54
CA LEU A 10 -17.92 -7.70 -7.47
C LEU A 10 -17.37 -7.51 -6.04
N VAL A 11 -17.97 -6.61 -5.26
CA VAL A 11 -17.56 -6.33 -3.87
C VAL A 11 -17.93 -7.49 -2.92
N LEU A 12 -19.01 -8.21 -3.19
CA LEU A 12 -19.42 -9.39 -2.41
C LEU A 12 -18.54 -10.62 -2.67
N VAL A 13 -17.94 -10.72 -3.86
CA VAL A 13 -16.93 -11.76 -4.16
C VAL A 13 -15.60 -11.43 -3.49
N PHE A 14 -15.21 -10.15 -3.47
CA PHE A 14 -13.95 -9.70 -2.83
C PHE A 14 -13.92 -9.89 -1.31
N LEU A 15 -15.05 -9.79 -0.62
CA LEU A 15 -15.12 -9.98 0.84
C LEU A 15 -15.31 -11.46 1.26
N CYS A 16 -15.58 -12.37 0.32
CA CYS A 16 -15.56 -13.82 0.53
C CYS A 16 -14.32 -14.51 -0.07
N GLY A 17 -13.49 -13.78 -0.82
CA GLY A 17 -12.34 -14.31 -1.58
C GLY A 17 -10.97 -14.05 -0.93
N LEU A 18 -10.92 -13.85 0.38
CA LEU A 18 -9.67 -13.73 1.16
C LEU A 18 -9.58 -14.86 2.19
N GLU A 19 -9.71 -16.07 1.66
CA GLU A 19 -9.03 -17.26 2.13
C GLU A 19 -8.87 -18.13 0.88
N GLU A 20 -7.93 -17.75 0.01
CA GLU A 20 -7.14 -18.83 -0.56
C GLU A 20 -6.46 -19.47 0.64
N ALA A 21 -7.09 -20.51 1.18
CA ALA A 21 -6.37 -21.55 1.87
C ALA A 21 -5.38 -22.07 0.84
N LEU A 22 -4.22 -21.42 0.79
CA LEU A 22 -3.00 -21.94 0.22
C LEU A 22 -2.94 -23.35 0.77
N LEU A 23 -3.32 -24.33 -0.05
CA LEU A 23 -3.17 -25.75 0.27
C LEU A 23 -1.66 -25.96 0.34
N SER A 24 -1.08 -25.61 1.49
CA SER A 24 0.32 -25.83 1.80
C SER A 24 0.46 -27.32 2.05
N HIS A 25 0.50 -28.07 0.95
CA HIS A 25 1.01 -29.41 0.94
C HIS A 25 2.49 -29.26 1.28
N THR A 26 2.90 -29.88 2.39
CA THR A 26 4.31 -29.93 2.79
C THR A 26 4.75 -31.37 2.73
N GLY A 27 5.97 -31.58 2.24
CA GLY A 27 6.51 -32.92 2.06
C GLY A 27 8.00 -32.97 2.32
N ARG A 28 8.48 -34.18 2.62
CA ARG A 28 9.89 -34.47 2.82
C ARG A 28 10.28 -35.71 2.03
N CYS A 29 11.44 -35.65 1.39
CA CYS A 29 11.98 -36.73 0.57
C CYS A 29 13.34 -37.18 1.10
N THR A 30 13.51 -38.50 1.20
CA THR A 30 14.73 -39.16 1.68
C THR A 30 15.00 -40.40 0.83
N ASP A 31 16.24 -40.55 0.36
CA ASP A 31 16.68 -41.63 -0.51
C ASP A 31 15.74 -41.81 -1.72
N ASN A 32 14.97 -42.90 -1.75
CA ASN A 32 14.09 -43.28 -2.85
C ASN A 32 12.59 -43.11 -2.53
N ARG A 33 12.22 -42.33 -1.51
CA ARG A 33 10.82 -42.11 -1.13
C ARG A 33 10.54 -40.67 -0.73
N CYS A 34 9.39 -40.16 -1.16
CA CYS A 34 8.82 -38.91 -0.66
C CYS A 34 7.59 -39.20 0.20
N VAL A 35 7.44 -38.47 1.29
CA VAL A 35 6.23 -38.45 2.11
C VAL A 35 5.65 -37.05 2.05
N ALA A 36 4.37 -36.95 1.68
CA ALA A 36 3.64 -35.70 1.64
C ALA A 36 2.46 -35.71 2.60
N VAL A 37 2.21 -34.57 3.22
CA VAL A 37 1.13 -34.35 4.17
C VAL A 37 0.03 -33.57 3.46
N PHE A 38 -1.16 -34.17 3.38
CA PHE A 38 -2.34 -33.54 2.80
C PHE A 38 -3.29 -33.13 3.93
N VAL A 39 -3.57 -31.83 4.04
CA VAL A 39 -4.57 -31.28 4.96
C VAL A 39 -5.87 -31.11 4.21
N ASP A 40 -6.51 -32.24 3.89
CA ASP A 40 -7.74 -32.33 3.12
C ASP A 40 -8.69 -33.32 3.79
N SER A 41 -9.87 -32.83 4.18
CA SER A 41 -10.80 -33.57 5.02
C SER A 41 -11.56 -34.62 4.22
N THR A 42 -11.20 -35.89 4.38
CA THR A 42 -11.79 -36.99 3.61
C THR A 42 -11.84 -38.30 4.40
N ASP A 43 -12.63 -39.26 3.89
CA ASP A 43 -12.70 -40.62 4.42
C ASP A 43 -11.50 -41.47 3.97
N PHE A 44 -11.37 -42.68 4.50
CA PHE A 44 -10.22 -43.53 4.19
C PHE A 44 -10.11 -43.89 2.69
N SER A 45 -11.25 -44.11 2.04
CA SER A 45 -11.31 -44.46 0.62
C SER A 45 -10.91 -43.28 -0.27
N GLY A 46 -11.37 -42.08 0.07
CA GLY A 46 -11.01 -40.82 -0.56
C GLY A 46 -9.53 -40.53 -0.42
N ALA A 47 -8.95 -40.71 0.78
CA ALA A 47 -7.53 -40.57 1.01
C ALA A 47 -6.70 -41.56 0.16
N GLN A 48 -7.11 -42.84 0.12
CA GLN A 48 -6.43 -43.86 -0.69
C GLN A 48 -6.51 -43.54 -2.19
N LYS A 49 -7.66 -43.07 -2.68
CA LYS A 49 -7.83 -42.66 -4.07
C LYS A 49 -6.97 -41.44 -4.40
N SER A 50 -6.90 -40.47 -3.49
CA SER A 50 -6.08 -39.27 -3.65
C SER A 50 -4.59 -39.60 -3.82
N CYS A 51 -4.02 -40.42 -2.93
CA CYS A 51 -2.63 -40.85 -3.08
C CYS A 51 -2.37 -41.60 -4.40
N LYS A 52 -3.33 -42.43 -4.83
CA LYS A 52 -3.21 -43.21 -6.08
C LYS A 52 -3.25 -42.34 -7.34
N THR A 53 -3.91 -41.18 -7.31
CA THR A 53 -3.93 -40.23 -8.45
C THR A 53 -2.52 -39.88 -8.92
N PHE A 54 -1.56 -39.81 -7.99
CA PHE A 54 -0.17 -39.47 -8.29
C PHE A 54 0.78 -40.68 -8.18
N ASN A 55 0.31 -41.90 -8.49
CA ASN A 55 1.07 -43.15 -8.37
C ASN A 55 1.67 -43.40 -6.97
N GLY A 56 1.07 -42.80 -5.95
CA GLY A 56 1.41 -43.02 -4.56
C GLY A 56 0.49 -44.04 -3.89
N GLN A 57 0.78 -44.28 -2.63
CA GLN A 57 -0.07 -45.04 -1.73
C GLN A 57 -0.12 -44.34 -0.37
N LEU A 58 -1.07 -44.70 0.48
CA LEU A 58 -1.06 -44.19 1.85
C LEU A 58 0.27 -44.55 2.54
N PHE A 59 0.71 -43.70 3.46
CA PHE A 59 1.98 -43.91 4.13
C PHE A 59 1.91 -45.12 5.07
N LYS A 60 2.85 -46.07 4.94
CA LYS A 60 2.97 -47.20 5.87
C LYS A 60 3.58 -46.70 7.17
N TYR A 61 2.90 -46.92 8.29
CA TYR A 61 3.40 -46.52 9.60
C TYR A 61 4.85 -46.97 9.81
N ASN A 62 5.73 -46.00 10.01
CA ASN A 62 7.13 -46.19 10.31
C ASN A 62 7.56 -45.11 11.30
N MET A 63 7.99 -45.53 12.49
CA MET A 63 8.29 -44.64 13.60
C MET A 63 9.44 -43.66 13.29
N THR A 64 10.49 -44.11 12.61
CA THR A 64 11.66 -43.27 12.32
C THR A 64 11.31 -42.18 11.33
N THR A 65 10.63 -42.54 10.24
CA THR A 65 10.20 -41.55 9.23
C THR A 65 9.18 -40.56 9.79
N LEU A 66 8.26 -41.00 10.65
CA LEU A 66 7.30 -40.10 11.31
C LEU A 66 7.98 -39.12 12.27
N ALA A 67 8.99 -39.57 13.01
CA ALA A 67 9.80 -38.67 13.85
C ALA A 67 10.51 -37.61 13.00
N ASP A 68 11.02 -37.98 11.82
CA ASP A 68 11.68 -37.07 10.89
C ASP A 68 10.75 -36.01 10.27
N ILE A 69 9.47 -36.34 10.05
CA ILE A 69 8.48 -35.40 9.51
C ILE A 69 7.56 -34.80 10.57
N PHE A 70 7.76 -35.10 11.86
CA PHE A 70 6.85 -34.71 12.93
C PHE A 70 6.56 -33.21 12.96
N LYS A 71 7.58 -32.37 12.69
CA LYS A 71 7.46 -30.91 12.62
C LYS A 71 6.55 -30.40 11.48
N LEU A 72 6.31 -31.22 10.46
CA LEU A 72 5.45 -30.90 9.32
C LEU A 72 3.99 -31.35 9.55
N LEU A 73 3.73 -32.19 10.54
CA LEU A 73 2.40 -32.76 10.77
C LEU A 73 1.51 -31.76 11.52
N PRO A 74 0.30 -31.46 11.02
CA PRO A 74 -0.66 -30.66 11.76
C PRO A 74 -1.18 -31.44 12.98
N SER A 75 -1.51 -30.71 14.05
CA SER A 75 -2.19 -31.29 15.21
C SER A 75 -3.57 -31.80 14.80
N GLY A 76 -3.87 -33.06 15.08
CA GLY A 76 -5.11 -33.70 14.64
C GLY A 76 -4.93 -35.18 14.35
N LYS A 77 -5.88 -35.76 13.62
CA LYS A 77 -5.82 -37.16 13.18
C LYS A 77 -5.67 -37.23 11.66
N LEU A 78 -4.75 -38.06 11.18
CA LEU A 78 -4.44 -38.21 9.76
C LEU A 78 -4.51 -39.70 9.35
N TRP A 79 -5.00 -40.00 8.15
CA TRP A 79 -5.05 -41.38 7.64
C TRP A 79 -3.67 -41.92 7.24
N LEU A 80 -3.46 -43.21 7.51
CA LEU A 80 -2.27 -44.01 7.17
C LEU A 80 -2.65 -45.28 6.41
N GLU A 81 -1.69 -45.98 5.80
CA GLU A 81 -1.96 -47.26 5.15
C GLU A 81 -2.38 -48.32 6.18
N GLN A 82 -3.33 -49.17 5.79
CA GLN A 82 -3.80 -50.28 6.61
C GLN A 82 -2.69 -51.31 6.80
N GLN A 83 -2.37 -51.65 8.05
CA GLN A 83 -1.53 -52.82 8.35
C GLN A 83 -2.40 -54.07 8.46
N GLU A 84 -2.02 -55.14 7.76
CA GLU A 84 -2.77 -56.40 7.64
C GLU A 84 -3.01 -57.12 8.99
N ALA A 85 -2.30 -56.75 10.06
CA ALA A 85 -2.28 -57.50 11.31
C ALA A 85 -3.32 -57.07 12.39
N VAL A 86 -3.98 -55.90 12.27
CA VAL A 86 -4.79 -55.33 13.39
C VAL A 86 -6.14 -54.72 12.93
N ALA A 87 -6.53 -54.90 11.67
CA ALA A 87 -7.74 -54.29 11.11
C ALA A 87 -8.99 -55.11 11.41
N THR A 88 -9.97 -54.55 12.13
CA THR A 88 -11.37 -54.97 11.96
C THR A 88 -11.94 -54.25 10.72
N PRO A 89 -12.86 -54.85 9.96
CA PRO A 89 -13.37 -54.28 8.70
C PRO A 89 -14.09 -52.91 8.85
N GLN A 90 -14.25 -52.39 10.07
CA GLN A 90 -14.84 -51.08 10.34
C GLN A 90 -13.82 -49.99 10.71
N ASN A 91 -12.62 -50.34 11.17
CA ASN A 91 -11.65 -49.38 11.70
C ASN A 91 -10.37 -49.34 10.85
N CYS A 92 -10.01 -48.14 10.42
CA CYS A 92 -8.88 -47.87 9.56
C CYS A 92 -7.72 -47.22 10.33
N SER A 93 -6.49 -47.46 9.85
CA SER A 93 -5.25 -46.99 10.45
C SER A 93 -5.11 -45.47 10.34
N SER A 94 -4.81 -44.81 11.45
CA SER A 94 -4.60 -43.37 11.53
C SER A 94 -3.44 -43.03 12.46
N ILE A 95 -2.99 -41.78 12.44
CA ILE A 95 -2.06 -41.23 13.41
C ILE A 95 -2.72 -40.05 14.12
N ALA A 96 -2.64 -40.03 15.45
CA ALA A 96 -3.04 -38.90 16.26
C ALA A 96 -1.79 -38.08 16.61
N VAL A 97 -1.78 -36.82 16.19
CA VAL A 97 -0.68 -35.87 16.36
C VAL A 97 -1.14 -34.80 17.35
N SER A 98 -0.36 -34.63 18.41
CA SER A 98 -0.49 -33.55 19.40
C SER A 98 0.75 -32.66 19.34
N THR A 99 0.79 -31.58 20.14
CA THR A 99 1.90 -30.60 20.13
C THR A 99 3.29 -31.24 20.28
N ASP A 100 3.43 -32.26 21.14
CA ASP A 100 4.72 -32.82 21.52
C ASP A 100 4.84 -34.33 21.32
N SER A 101 3.79 -34.97 20.80
CA SER A 101 3.76 -36.42 20.63
C SER A 101 2.86 -36.84 19.49
N PHE A 102 3.18 -37.99 18.89
CA PHE A 102 2.29 -38.68 17.97
C PHE A 102 2.11 -40.13 18.41
N ALA A 103 0.95 -40.71 18.11
CA ALA A 103 0.66 -42.10 18.38
C ALA A 103 -0.18 -42.71 17.25
N GLN A 104 0.06 -43.98 16.95
CA GLN A 104 -0.82 -44.74 16.07
C GLN A 104 -2.22 -44.84 16.72
N SER A 105 -3.25 -44.67 15.90
CA SER A 105 -4.65 -44.64 16.31
C SER A 105 -5.51 -45.36 15.28
N TRP A 106 -6.74 -45.70 15.62
CA TRP A 106 -7.70 -46.32 14.70
C TRP A 106 -9.02 -45.60 14.75
N GLU A 107 -9.57 -45.28 13.59
CA GLU A 107 -10.82 -44.53 13.45
C GLU A 107 -11.76 -45.27 12.49
N PRO A 108 -13.09 -45.13 12.64
CA PRO A 108 -14.03 -45.72 11.71
C PRO A 108 -13.76 -45.25 10.28
N CYS A 109 -13.62 -46.18 9.32
CA CYS A 109 -13.14 -45.88 7.96
C CYS A 109 -13.98 -44.85 7.18
N HIS A 110 -15.26 -44.70 7.54
CA HIS A 110 -16.22 -43.78 6.92
C HIS A 110 -16.19 -42.36 7.52
N LYS A 111 -15.40 -42.14 8.58
CA LYS A 111 -15.26 -40.84 9.22
C LYS A 111 -14.34 -39.95 8.38
N ASN A 112 -14.61 -38.65 8.35
CA ASN A 112 -13.66 -37.71 7.77
C ASN A 112 -12.61 -37.33 8.83
N LEU A 113 -11.34 -37.46 8.49
CA LEU A 113 -10.22 -36.98 9.31
C LEU A 113 -9.67 -35.67 8.73
N LEU A 114 -8.78 -35.01 9.47
CA LEU A 114 -8.20 -33.71 9.08
C LEU A 114 -7.41 -33.81 7.76
N GLY A 115 -6.84 -34.97 7.48
CA GLY A 115 -5.92 -35.17 6.38
C GLY A 115 -5.37 -36.59 6.30
N TYR A 116 -4.34 -36.76 5.48
CA TYR A 116 -3.73 -38.06 5.21
C TYR A 116 -2.28 -37.93 4.77
N LEU A 117 -1.48 -38.98 5.00
CA LEU A 117 -0.11 -39.04 4.53
C LEU A 117 -0.03 -39.95 3.31
N CYS A 118 0.57 -39.45 2.23
CA CYS A 118 0.90 -40.26 1.06
C CYS A 118 2.40 -40.50 0.98
N GLN A 119 2.77 -41.68 0.49
CA GLN A 119 4.15 -42.01 0.13
C GLN A 119 4.26 -42.25 -1.37
N TYR A 120 5.35 -41.76 -1.95
CA TYR A 120 5.65 -41.85 -3.38
C TYR A 120 7.03 -42.45 -3.59
N PRO A 121 7.17 -43.50 -4.41
CA PRO A 121 8.48 -44.00 -4.81
C PRO A 121 9.16 -43.00 -5.75
N LEU A 122 10.46 -42.80 -5.58
CA LEU A 122 11.27 -41.96 -6.46
C LEU A 122 12.02 -42.82 -7.48
N THR A 123 12.02 -42.36 -8.73
CA THR A 123 12.86 -42.86 -9.82
C THR A 123 13.84 -41.77 -10.22
N ASN A 124 15.14 -42.08 -10.25
CA ASN A 124 16.23 -41.15 -10.64
C ASN A 124 16.15 -39.77 -9.97
N PRO A 125 16.11 -39.69 -8.62
CA PRO A 125 15.96 -38.42 -7.93
C PRO A 125 17.22 -37.55 -8.03
N CYS A 126 17.03 -36.23 -8.06
CA CYS A 126 18.14 -35.29 -8.01
C CYS A 126 18.58 -35.03 -6.56
N GLY A 127 19.87 -34.77 -6.35
CA GLY A 127 20.37 -34.24 -5.08
C GLY A 127 20.11 -32.74 -4.93
N PRO A 128 20.56 -32.10 -3.84
CA PRO A 128 20.45 -30.65 -3.68
C PRO A 128 21.25 -29.91 -4.76
N VAL A 129 20.71 -28.80 -5.26
CA VAL A 129 21.42 -27.94 -6.21
C VAL A 129 22.66 -27.37 -5.52
N LYS A 130 23.82 -27.57 -6.14
CA LYS A 130 25.08 -27.00 -5.66
C LYS A 130 25.24 -25.60 -6.24
N VAL A 131 25.11 -24.58 -5.40
CA VAL A 131 25.32 -23.18 -5.77
C VAL A 131 26.52 -22.62 -5.02
N ALA A 132 27.31 -21.76 -5.66
CA ALA A 132 28.42 -21.06 -5.02
C ALA A 132 27.90 -19.85 -4.22
N GLY A 133 28.33 -19.70 -2.96
CA GLY A 133 27.94 -18.59 -2.08
C GLY A 133 26.86 -18.96 -1.05
N ALA A 134 26.14 -17.95 -0.54
CA ALA A 134 24.99 -18.12 0.37
C ALA A 134 23.62 -17.75 -0.28
N PRO A 135 23.27 -18.29 -1.46
CA PRO A 135 21.95 -18.06 -2.05
C PRO A 135 20.88 -18.89 -1.34
N GLN A 136 19.66 -18.35 -1.28
CA GLN A 136 18.48 -19.09 -0.82
C GLN A 136 17.94 -19.92 -1.99
N VAL A 137 17.81 -21.24 -1.80
CA VAL A 137 17.22 -22.12 -2.82
C VAL A 137 15.84 -22.56 -2.39
N VAL A 138 14.85 -22.30 -3.24
CA VAL A 138 13.46 -22.72 -3.04
C VAL A 138 13.16 -23.89 -3.99
N TYR A 139 12.70 -25.01 -3.43
CA TYR A 139 12.39 -26.23 -4.18
C TYR A 139 10.88 -26.46 -4.22
N THR A 140 10.33 -26.63 -5.42
CA THR A 140 8.91 -26.90 -5.66
C THR A 140 8.77 -28.18 -6.47
N ALA A 141 8.16 -29.21 -5.87
CA ALA A 141 7.95 -30.51 -6.53
C ALA A 141 6.70 -30.49 -7.45
N PRO A 142 6.57 -31.44 -8.41
CA PRO A 142 5.46 -31.47 -9.38
C PRO A 142 4.05 -31.65 -8.80
N MET A 143 3.93 -31.97 -7.51
CA MET A 143 2.64 -32.08 -6.81
C MET A 143 2.34 -30.79 -6.00
N ASP A 144 2.95 -29.67 -6.41
CA ASP A 144 2.81 -28.32 -5.82
C ASP A 144 3.06 -28.24 -4.30
N PHE A 145 3.88 -29.15 -3.76
CA PHE A 145 4.33 -29.06 -2.37
C PHE A 145 5.71 -28.42 -2.27
N GLU A 146 5.88 -27.60 -1.24
CA GLU A 146 7.20 -27.12 -0.83
C GLU A 146 7.99 -28.28 -0.23
N VAL A 147 9.18 -28.53 -0.79
CA VAL A 147 10.09 -29.55 -0.28
C VAL A 147 11.10 -28.88 0.63
N ARG A 148 10.90 -28.97 1.95
CA ARG A 148 11.82 -28.40 2.96
C ARG A 148 12.79 -29.46 3.49
N ASP A 149 14.04 -29.07 3.72
CA ASP A 149 15.09 -29.88 4.35
C ASP A 149 15.24 -31.32 3.81
N SER A 150 14.98 -31.50 2.50
CA SER A 150 15.07 -32.80 1.82
C SER A 150 16.44 -33.00 1.18
N GLN A 151 16.87 -34.26 1.14
CA GLN A 151 18.18 -34.64 0.59
C GLN A 151 18.08 -35.10 -0.87
N THR A 152 16.89 -35.51 -1.30
CA THR A 152 16.61 -35.97 -2.65
C THR A 152 15.32 -35.33 -3.16
N PHE A 153 15.23 -35.12 -4.47
CA PHE A 153 14.12 -34.42 -5.11
C PHE A 153 13.55 -35.26 -6.26
N PRO A 154 12.21 -35.40 -6.37
CA PRO A 154 11.60 -36.10 -7.50
C PRO A 154 11.91 -35.44 -8.84
N GLU A 155 11.90 -36.25 -9.89
CA GLU A 155 11.91 -35.74 -11.26
C GLU A 155 10.77 -34.75 -11.49
N GLY A 156 11.05 -33.68 -12.23
CA GLY A 156 10.16 -32.54 -12.44
C GLY A 156 10.18 -31.49 -11.31
N THR A 157 10.87 -31.73 -10.19
CA THR A 157 11.07 -30.70 -9.16
C THR A 157 11.78 -29.50 -9.78
N THR A 158 11.32 -28.30 -9.47
CA THR A 158 11.99 -27.05 -9.84
C THR A 158 12.76 -26.49 -8.66
N ALA A 159 13.93 -25.91 -8.94
CA ALA A 159 14.76 -25.23 -7.96
C ALA A 159 15.02 -23.80 -8.40
N MET A 160 14.60 -22.84 -7.58
CA MET A 160 14.81 -21.41 -7.78
C MET A 160 15.92 -20.93 -6.86
N VAL A 161 16.99 -20.38 -7.44
CA VAL A 161 18.14 -19.83 -6.72
C VAL A 161 17.96 -18.32 -6.62
N ILE A 162 17.94 -17.80 -5.39
CA ILE A 162 17.67 -16.39 -5.09
C ILE A 162 18.89 -15.78 -4.40
N THR A 163 19.34 -14.61 -4.85
CA THR A 163 20.45 -13.88 -4.21
C THR A 163 20.03 -13.24 -2.89
N ALA A 164 20.93 -13.31 -1.90
CA ALA A 164 20.71 -12.70 -0.59
C ALA A 164 20.84 -11.17 -0.69
N GLY A 165 19.73 -10.46 -0.54
CA GLY A 165 19.68 -8.99 -0.53
C GLY A 165 18.55 -8.40 -1.38
N ASP A 166 18.37 -8.93 -2.60
CA ASP A 166 17.55 -8.23 -3.62
C ASP A 166 16.30 -9.00 -4.09
N LYS A 167 15.96 -10.18 -3.55
CA LYS A 167 14.83 -11.02 -4.08
C LYS A 167 14.89 -11.29 -5.59
N HIS A 168 16.03 -11.09 -6.24
CA HIS A 168 16.18 -11.35 -7.67
C HIS A 168 16.48 -12.84 -7.88
N LEU A 169 15.77 -13.45 -8.83
CA LEU A 169 16.01 -14.83 -9.25
C LEU A 169 17.34 -14.89 -10.01
N GLU A 170 18.32 -15.63 -9.51
CA GLU A 170 19.62 -15.79 -10.16
C GLU A 170 19.58 -16.87 -11.24
N SER A 171 18.91 -17.98 -10.93
CA SER A 171 18.75 -19.08 -11.87
C SER A 171 17.60 -20.00 -11.47
N LYS A 172 17.05 -20.69 -12.47
CA LYS A 172 16.00 -21.69 -12.30
C LYS A 172 16.44 -23.00 -12.89
N HIS A 173 16.10 -24.10 -12.22
CA HIS A 173 16.46 -25.44 -12.65
C HIS A 173 15.26 -26.38 -12.58
N VAL A 174 15.30 -27.45 -13.37
CA VAL A 174 14.36 -28.58 -13.29
C VAL A 174 15.14 -29.89 -13.14
N CYS A 175 14.68 -30.77 -12.26
CA CYS A 175 15.23 -32.11 -12.09
C CYS A 175 14.76 -33.02 -13.23
N PHE A 176 15.70 -33.65 -13.94
CA PHE A 176 15.43 -34.60 -15.02
C PHE A 176 16.48 -35.70 -15.02
N GLY A 177 16.04 -36.96 -14.93
CA GLY A 177 16.92 -38.13 -14.98
C GLY A 177 18.20 -38.03 -14.14
N ASP A 178 18.07 -37.76 -12.84
CA ASP A 178 19.15 -37.54 -11.85
C ASP A 178 19.98 -36.24 -11.95
N GLN A 179 19.71 -35.40 -12.96
CA GLN A 179 20.44 -34.15 -13.19
C GLN A 179 19.56 -32.91 -13.09
N TRP A 180 20.18 -31.77 -12.76
CA TRP A 180 19.53 -30.47 -12.81
C TRP A 180 19.78 -29.79 -14.15
N LEU A 181 18.72 -29.56 -14.91
CA LEU A 181 18.75 -28.77 -16.14
C LEU A 181 18.51 -27.30 -15.79
N LYS A 182 19.44 -26.41 -16.13
CA LYS A 182 19.30 -24.96 -15.94
C LYS A 182 18.41 -24.37 -17.04
N ALA A 183 17.53 -23.44 -16.68
CA ALA A 183 16.76 -22.64 -17.63
C ALA A 183 17.67 -21.73 -18.48
N PRO A 184 17.30 -21.43 -19.73
CA PRO A 184 16.08 -21.89 -20.41
C PRO A 184 16.21 -23.32 -20.96
N TRP A 185 15.18 -24.14 -20.74
CA TRP A 185 15.06 -25.48 -21.35
C TRP A 185 13.97 -25.49 -22.42
N ASN A 186 13.61 -26.66 -22.94
CA ASN A 186 12.59 -26.79 -23.98
C ASN A 186 11.26 -26.11 -23.59
N CYS A 187 10.76 -25.20 -24.44
CA CYS A 187 9.55 -24.42 -24.17
C CYS A 187 8.28 -25.26 -23.94
N GLU A 188 8.22 -26.49 -24.44
CA GLU A 188 7.09 -27.41 -24.21
C GLU A 188 6.98 -27.83 -22.73
N VAL A 189 8.10 -27.77 -21.99
CA VAL A 189 8.16 -28.12 -20.57
C VAL A 189 8.13 -26.82 -19.77
N MET A 190 7.05 -26.53 -19.03
CA MET A 190 6.99 -25.38 -18.11
C MET A 190 7.47 -24.04 -18.73
N LEU A 191 7.12 -23.77 -19.99
CA LEU A 191 7.56 -22.56 -20.73
C LEU A 191 9.08 -22.36 -20.75
N GLY A 192 9.86 -23.45 -20.79
CA GLY A 192 11.33 -23.38 -20.77
C GLY A 192 11.90 -22.85 -19.45
N GLY A 193 11.08 -22.74 -18.41
CA GLY A 193 11.45 -22.11 -17.15
C GLY A 193 11.29 -20.60 -17.14
N CYS A 194 10.93 -19.98 -18.26
CA CYS A 194 10.80 -18.53 -18.41
C CYS A 194 9.68 -17.94 -17.54
N GLU A 195 9.85 -16.69 -17.12
CA GLU A 195 8.85 -15.98 -16.32
C GLU A 195 7.57 -15.66 -17.11
N ARG A 196 7.72 -15.20 -18.36
CA ARG A 196 6.60 -14.73 -19.19
C ARG A 196 6.45 -15.54 -20.47
N GLY A 197 7.38 -15.39 -21.43
CA GLY A 197 7.31 -16.04 -22.74
C GLY A 197 8.55 -16.89 -23.06
N CYS A 198 8.39 -17.86 -23.97
CA CYS A 198 9.45 -18.73 -24.46
C CYS A 198 9.33 -18.93 -25.97
N ASN A 199 10.42 -18.66 -26.70
CA ASN A 199 10.50 -18.85 -28.14
C ASN A 199 10.79 -20.33 -28.45
N GLN A 200 9.79 -21.04 -28.99
CA GLN A 200 9.86 -22.48 -29.26
C GLN A 200 10.94 -22.89 -30.28
N THR A 201 11.38 -21.98 -31.15
CA THR A 201 12.39 -22.29 -32.17
C THR A 201 13.80 -22.26 -31.58
N THR A 202 14.05 -21.35 -30.64
CA THR A 202 15.37 -21.12 -30.06
C THR A 202 15.49 -21.59 -28.60
N ASN A 203 14.38 -21.98 -27.97
CA ASN A 203 14.28 -22.27 -26.54
C ASN A 203 14.88 -21.15 -25.67
N THR A 204 14.55 -19.90 -26.00
CA THR A 204 15.00 -18.71 -25.25
C THR A 204 13.81 -17.97 -24.67
N CYS A 205 14.00 -17.37 -23.50
CA CYS A 205 12.96 -16.58 -22.85
C CYS A 205 12.75 -15.25 -23.57
N THR A 206 11.50 -14.79 -23.59
CA THR A 206 11.08 -13.55 -24.23
C THR A 206 10.20 -12.76 -23.28
N CYS A 207 10.41 -11.45 -23.22
CA CYS A 207 9.60 -10.54 -22.41
C CYS A 207 8.57 -9.82 -23.28
N PRO A 208 7.31 -9.71 -22.84
CA PRO A 208 6.28 -8.95 -23.54
C PRO A 208 6.48 -7.43 -23.34
N GLY A 209 6.03 -6.63 -24.31
CA GLY A 209 6.04 -5.17 -24.20
C GLY A 209 7.44 -4.55 -24.34
N GLU A 210 7.70 -3.50 -23.55
CA GLU A 210 8.98 -2.78 -23.51
C GLU A 210 9.94 -3.31 -22.43
N GLN A 211 9.71 -4.50 -21.88
CA GLN A 211 10.58 -5.11 -20.87
C GLN A 211 11.83 -5.75 -21.52
N SER A 212 12.96 -5.68 -20.84
CA SER A 212 14.19 -6.38 -21.25
C SER A 212 14.33 -7.73 -20.54
N LEU A 213 14.96 -8.68 -21.22
CA LEU A 213 15.35 -9.94 -20.59
C LEU A 213 16.56 -9.68 -19.68
N ASN A 214 16.43 -9.99 -18.40
CA ASN A 214 17.51 -9.83 -17.44
C ASN A 214 18.73 -10.70 -17.83
N SER A 215 19.91 -10.32 -17.35
CA SER A 215 21.17 -11.07 -17.49
C SER A 215 21.10 -12.56 -17.13
N ASN A 216 20.16 -12.98 -16.27
CA ASN A 216 19.94 -14.39 -15.93
C ASN A 216 19.31 -15.20 -17.07
N GLY A 217 18.79 -14.55 -18.12
CA GLY A 217 18.17 -15.17 -19.29
C GLY A 217 16.78 -15.76 -19.05
N VAL A 218 16.14 -15.47 -17.92
CA VAL A 218 14.88 -16.11 -17.48
C VAL A 218 13.82 -15.10 -17.02
N THR A 219 14.22 -14.04 -16.31
CA THR A 219 13.29 -13.02 -15.78
C THR A 219 13.23 -11.79 -16.66
N CYS A 220 12.10 -11.10 -16.59
CA CYS A 220 11.90 -9.82 -17.25
C CYS A 220 12.16 -8.68 -16.28
N GLU A 221 12.86 -7.66 -16.73
CA GLU A 221 13.04 -6.41 -16.00
C GLU A 221 12.39 -5.26 -16.78
N ASP A 222 11.78 -4.34 -16.06
CA ASP A 222 11.28 -3.12 -16.67
C ASP A 222 12.49 -2.30 -17.14
N VAL A 223 12.46 -1.88 -18.41
CA VAL A 223 13.43 -0.93 -18.91
C VAL A 223 13.22 0.37 -18.14
N ASN A 224 14.29 0.94 -17.59
CA ASN A 224 14.22 2.24 -16.91
C ASN A 224 14.07 3.35 -17.96
N ASN A 225 12.85 3.55 -18.44
CA ASN A 225 12.54 4.59 -19.43
C ASN A 225 12.95 5.99 -18.92
N CYS A 226 12.96 6.24 -17.60
CA CYS A 226 13.28 7.55 -17.01
C CYS A 226 14.77 7.94 -16.97
N GLU A 227 15.70 7.14 -17.51
CA GLU A 227 17.12 7.52 -17.61
C GLU A 227 17.40 8.60 -18.67
N ASP A 228 16.53 8.74 -19.67
CA ASP A 228 16.58 9.85 -20.62
C ASP A 228 15.91 11.10 -20.05
N SER A 229 16.68 12.19 -19.91
CA SER A 229 16.31 13.41 -19.19
C SER A 229 15.17 14.25 -19.79
N ASP A 230 14.63 13.87 -20.95
CA ASP A 230 13.71 14.70 -21.76
C ASP A 230 12.29 14.12 -21.96
N LEU A 231 11.89 13.07 -21.22
CA LEU A 231 10.57 12.45 -21.41
C LEU A 231 9.39 13.30 -20.91
N CYS A 232 9.56 14.00 -19.78
CA CYS A 232 8.53 14.87 -19.20
C CYS A 232 8.90 16.34 -19.44
N THR A 233 8.21 16.99 -20.37
CA THR A 233 8.55 18.34 -20.86
C THR A 233 7.79 19.46 -20.17
N ARG A 234 6.74 19.17 -19.40
CA ARG A 234 5.96 20.22 -18.71
C ARG A 234 6.62 20.63 -17.40
N ALA A 235 6.49 21.91 -17.08
CA ALA A 235 7.03 22.46 -15.84
C ALA A 235 6.36 21.80 -14.62
N GLY A 236 7.16 21.37 -13.64
CA GLY A 236 6.66 20.75 -12.42
C GLY A 236 6.40 19.25 -12.53
N GLU A 237 6.63 18.60 -13.67
CA GLU A 237 6.54 17.14 -13.81
C GLU A 237 7.86 16.43 -13.50
N VAL A 238 7.75 15.16 -13.11
CA VAL A 238 8.84 14.20 -12.92
C VAL A 238 8.44 12.85 -13.53
N CYS A 239 9.40 12.18 -14.16
CA CYS A 239 9.22 10.84 -14.71
C CYS A 239 9.28 9.80 -13.59
N VAL A 240 8.32 8.88 -13.57
CA VAL A 240 8.37 7.68 -12.73
C VAL A 240 8.16 6.44 -13.59
N ASN A 241 8.95 5.40 -13.34
CA ASN A 241 8.83 4.13 -14.06
C ASN A 241 7.57 3.39 -13.61
N LYS A 242 6.90 2.74 -14.55
CA LYS A 242 5.70 1.93 -14.31
C LYS A 242 5.81 0.61 -15.05
N GLU A 243 5.17 -0.45 -14.57
CA GLU A 243 5.12 -1.74 -15.27
C GLU A 243 4.60 -1.52 -16.71
N GLY A 244 5.46 -1.77 -17.70
CA GLY A 244 5.17 -1.53 -19.13
C GLY A 244 5.44 -0.11 -19.67
N GLY A 245 6.24 0.72 -18.98
CA GLY A 245 6.74 1.99 -19.51
C GLY A 245 7.04 3.06 -18.45
N PHE A 246 6.59 4.31 -18.69
CA PHE A 246 6.74 5.42 -17.76
C PHE A 246 5.45 6.24 -17.64
N GLU A 247 5.31 6.99 -16.55
CA GLU A 247 4.31 8.04 -16.40
C GLU A 247 4.95 9.33 -15.89
N CYS A 248 4.45 10.49 -16.35
CA CYS A 248 4.83 11.80 -15.84
C CYS A 248 3.85 12.20 -14.74
N VAL A 249 4.37 12.43 -13.54
CA VAL A 249 3.58 12.86 -12.37
C VAL A 249 4.05 14.22 -11.89
N CYS A 250 3.21 14.95 -11.18
CA CYS A 250 3.64 16.21 -10.56
C CYS A 250 4.70 15.96 -9.48
N ARG A 251 5.72 16.82 -9.43
CA ARG A 251 6.74 16.80 -8.37
C ARG A 251 6.12 17.04 -7.01
N ASP A 252 6.82 16.62 -5.97
CA ASP A 252 6.48 17.01 -4.61
C ASP A 252 6.37 18.53 -4.48
N GLY A 253 5.29 18.99 -3.86
CA GLY A 253 4.96 20.42 -3.80
C GLY A 253 4.21 20.95 -5.03
N PHE A 254 3.80 20.08 -5.96
CA PHE A 254 2.92 20.42 -7.08
C PHE A 254 1.66 19.57 -7.05
N ILE A 255 0.55 20.15 -7.52
CA ILE A 255 -0.72 19.45 -7.70
C ILE A 255 -1.20 19.58 -9.14
N GLU A 256 -1.88 18.55 -9.62
CA GLU A 256 -2.48 18.58 -10.95
C GLU A 256 -3.79 19.37 -10.91
N GLU A 257 -3.85 20.47 -11.66
CA GLU A 257 -5.04 21.27 -11.89
C GLU A 257 -5.23 21.46 -13.39
N GLU A 258 -6.38 21.00 -13.91
CA GLU A 258 -6.71 21.10 -15.34
C GLU A 258 -5.64 20.48 -16.28
N GLY A 259 -4.93 19.45 -15.80
CA GLY A 259 -3.88 18.76 -16.56
C GLY A 259 -2.51 19.45 -16.54
N VAL A 260 -2.33 20.44 -15.65
CA VAL A 260 -1.06 21.16 -15.45
C VAL A 260 -0.63 21.06 -13.98
N CYS A 261 0.67 20.86 -13.75
CA CYS A 261 1.23 20.87 -12.40
C CYS A 261 1.38 22.32 -11.91
N VAL A 262 0.62 22.67 -10.87
CA VAL A 262 0.67 23.97 -10.22
C VAL A 262 1.42 23.84 -8.90
N ASN A 263 2.40 24.73 -8.68
CA ASN A 263 3.17 24.74 -7.45
C ASN A 263 2.27 25.12 -6.25
N ASN A 264 2.10 24.20 -5.31
CA ASN A 264 1.40 24.40 -4.05
C ASN A 264 2.32 24.24 -2.84
N SER A 265 3.64 24.28 -3.03
CA SER A 265 4.63 23.98 -2.00
C SER A 265 4.48 24.86 -0.76
N ILE A 266 4.15 26.14 -0.96
CA ILE A 266 3.91 27.11 0.11
C ILE A 266 2.80 26.67 1.08
N CYS A 267 1.81 25.90 0.63
CA CYS A 267 0.72 25.42 1.47
C CYS A 267 1.18 24.49 2.59
N PHE A 268 2.33 23.81 2.42
CA PHE A 268 2.90 22.95 3.45
C PHE A 268 3.65 23.74 4.54
N GLU A 269 3.95 25.01 4.27
CA GLU A 269 4.68 25.89 5.19
C GLU A 269 3.75 26.88 5.92
N CYS A 270 2.49 27.03 5.46
CA CYS A 270 1.53 27.97 6.03
C CYS A 270 1.22 27.70 7.51
N GLU A 271 1.48 28.69 8.35
CA GLU A 271 0.95 28.77 9.71
C GLU A 271 -0.59 28.77 9.67
N HIS A 272 -1.22 28.11 10.65
CA HIS A 272 -2.66 27.82 10.69
C HIS A 272 -3.18 26.85 9.61
N GLN A 273 -2.32 26.33 8.71
CA GLN A 273 -2.69 25.39 7.64
C GLN A 273 -3.79 25.93 6.71
N LEU A 274 -3.96 27.25 6.64
CA LEU A 274 -4.90 27.91 5.74
C LEU A 274 -4.15 28.32 4.47
N CYS A 275 -4.40 27.61 3.37
CA CYS A 275 -3.86 27.95 2.06
C CYS A 275 -5.00 28.30 1.11
N VAL A 276 -4.90 29.43 0.42
CA VAL A 276 -5.92 29.91 -0.52
C VAL A 276 -5.29 30.28 -1.85
N LYS A 277 -6.04 30.12 -2.92
CA LYS A 277 -5.60 30.50 -4.26
C LYS A 277 -6.12 31.89 -4.60
N ARG A 278 -5.23 32.87 -4.81
CA ARG A 278 -5.58 34.21 -5.30
C ARG A 278 -4.83 34.50 -6.58
N GLN A 279 -5.57 34.99 -7.58
CA GLN A 279 -5.01 35.36 -8.90
C GLN A 279 -4.17 34.24 -9.56
N GLY A 280 -4.51 32.98 -9.29
CA GLY A 280 -3.80 31.83 -9.86
C GLY A 280 -2.61 31.32 -9.03
N VAL A 281 -2.25 31.99 -7.94
CA VAL A 281 -1.12 31.64 -7.07
C VAL A 281 -1.62 31.20 -5.70
N TYR A 282 -0.98 30.18 -5.13
CA TYR A 282 -1.23 29.75 -3.76
C TYR A 282 -0.56 30.70 -2.76
N GLU A 283 -1.31 31.14 -1.76
CA GLU A 283 -0.83 32.01 -0.68
C GLU A 283 -1.39 31.56 0.66
N CYS A 284 -0.66 31.83 1.74
CA CYS A 284 -1.12 31.54 3.09
C CYS A 284 -2.16 32.56 3.55
N ALA A 285 -3.14 32.08 4.31
CA ALA A 285 -4.11 32.91 5.00
C ALA A 285 -4.06 32.59 6.50
N CYS A 286 -4.46 33.56 7.31
CA CYS A 286 -4.47 33.43 8.77
C CYS A 286 -5.90 33.35 9.30
N TYR A 287 -6.05 32.81 10.52
CA TYR A 287 -7.32 32.87 11.23
C TYR A 287 -7.77 34.32 11.48
N GLU A 288 -9.05 34.49 11.77
CA GLU A 288 -9.62 35.78 12.15
C GLU A 288 -8.85 36.38 13.35
N GLY A 289 -8.52 37.67 13.26
CA GLY A 289 -7.68 38.37 14.25
C GLY A 289 -6.17 38.20 14.05
N TYR A 290 -5.74 37.59 12.94
CA TYR A 290 -4.34 37.49 12.52
C TYR A 290 -4.16 37.97 11.08
N GLN A 291 -2.96 38.44 10.76
CA GLN A 291 -2.55 38.80 9.41
C GLN A 291 -1.22 38.13 9.06
N VAL A 292 -0.98 37.93 7.78
CA VAL A 292 0.31 37.37 7.31
C VAL A 292 1.43 38.32 7.70
N ARG A 293 2.51 37.78 8.27
CA ARG A 293 3.67 38.56 8.71
C ARG A 293 4.37 39.20 7.52
N VAL A 294 4.71 40.49 7.64
CA VAL A 294 5.51 41.19 6.63
C VAL A 294 6.95 40.66 6.67
N GLY A 295 7.41 40.11 5.55
CA GLY A 295 8.76 39.53 5.40
C GLY A 295 8.83 38.01 5.52
N ASP A 296 7.81 37.36 6.08
CA ASP A 296 7.66 35.89 6.08
C ASP A 296 6.18 35.54 5.84
N LEU A 297 5.86 35.26 4.57
CA LEU A 297 4.49 35.02 4.13
C LEU A 297 3.89 33.70 4.65
N THR A 298 4.71 32.85 5.28
CA THR A 298 4.27 31.59 5.87
C THR A 298 3.81 31.75 7.31
N LYS A 299 4.08 32.91 7.94
CA LYS A 299 3.78 33.16 9.35
C LYS A 299 2.62 34.13 9.53
N CYS A 300 1.94 33.99 10.66
CA CYS A 300 0.79 34.80 11.04
C CYS A 300 1.10 35.60 12.30
N ASP A 301 0.97 36.92 12.20
CA ASP A 301 1.04 37.83 13.34
C ASP A 301 -0.35 38.20 13.82
N ARG A 302 -0.50 38.32 15.14
CA ARG A 302 -1.74 38.77 15.75
C ARG A 302 -2.02 40.21 15.32
N LEU A 303 -3.20 40.45 14.77
CA LEU A 303 -3.64 41.80 14.42
C LEU A 303 -4.31 42.44 15.63
N CYS A 304 -3.77 43.57 16.08
CA CYS A 304 -4.39 44.42 17.08
C CYS A 304 -5.00 45.64 16.39
N THR A 305 -6.33 45.68 16.31
CA THR A 305 -7.09 46.77 15.64
C THR A 305 -7.46 47.91 16.58
N GLU A 306 -7.02 47.85 17.83
CA GLU A 306 -7.32 48.80 18.89
C GLU A 306 -6.04 49.19 19.63
N ARG A 307 -6.07 50.32 20.35
CA ARG A 307 -4.93 50.80 21.15
C ARG A 307 -4.49 49.81 22.22
N GLN A 308 -5.40 48.96 22.67
CA GLN A 308 -5.12 47.90 23.63
C GLN A 308 -5.70 46.59 23.11
N CYS A 309 -4.93 45.51 23.23
CA CYS A 309 -5.37 44.18 22.83
C CYS A 309 -4.81 43.13 23.78
N LEU A 310 -5.41 41.93 23.81
CA LEU A 310 -4.92 40.85 24.67
C LEU A 310 -3.54 40.35 24.19
N ALA A 311 -2.61 40.10 25.12
CA ALA A 311 -1.33 39.50 24.78
C ALA A 311 -1.47 38.02 24.40
N SER A 312 -0.60 37.54 23.50
CA SER A 312 -0.51 36.13 23.16
C SER A 312 0.36 35.42 24.18
N CYS A 313 -0.22 34.52 24.97
CA CYS A 313 0.46 33.87 26.08
C CYS A 313 0.63 32.38 25.83
N ASP A 314 1.87 31.89 25.89
CA ASP A 314 2.15 30.46 25.82
C ASP A 314 1.81 29.80 27.16
N ARG A 315 0.86 28.86 27.11
CA ARG A 315 0.37 28.14 28.30
C ARG A 315 1.20 26.90 28.62
N ASN A 316 2.12 26.49 27.74
CA ASN A 316 2.97 25.31 27.93
C ASN A 316 4.34 25.63 28.55
N ALA A 317 4.63 26.88 28.87
CA ALA A 317 5.86 27.25 29.58
C ALA A 317 5.81 26.76 31.04
N GLU A 318 6.68 25.80 31.39
CA GLU A 318 6.73 25.14 32.71
C GLU A 318 7.05 26.10 33.89
N SER A 319 7.50 27.33 33.62
CA SER A 319 7.64 28.36 34.65
C SER A 319 7.40 29.76 34.10
N ASN A 320 6.33 30.39 34.58
CA ASN A 320 5.83 31.71 34.21
C ASN A 320 5.22 31.78 32.80
N VAL A 321 3.94 32.17 32.73
CA VAL A 321 3.20 32.33 31.46
C VAL A 321 3.88 33.42 30.64
N GLN A 322 4.69 33.03 29.67
CA GLN A 322 5.40 33.98 28.82
C GLN A 322 4.40 34.54 27.80
N CYS A 323 4.16 35.84 27.88
CA CYS A 323 3.26 36.55 26.98
C CYS A 323 4.05 37.46 26.04
N PHE A 324 3.59 37.51 24.80
CA PHE A 324 4.19 38.24 23.70
C PHE A 324 3.17 39.21 23.13
N CYS A 325 3.66 40.39 22.75
CA CYS A 325 2.91 41.39 22.02
C CYS A 325 3.38 41.45 20.56
N PRO A 326 2.48 41.79 19.62
CA PRO A 326 2.89 42.08 18.26
C PRO A 326 3.85 43.28 18.22
N ALA A 327 4.61 43.41 17.13
CA ALA A 327 5.50 44.56 16.93
C ALA A 327 4.71 45.88 17.00
N GLY A 328 5.32 46.92 17.58
CA GLY A 328 4.65 48.21 17.84
C GLY A 328 3.76 48.23 19.09
N PHE A 329 3.73 47.16 19.89
CA PHE A 329 3.02 47.12 21.16
C PHE A 329 3.94 46.75 22.33
N ILE A 330 3.68 47.34 23.49
CA ILE A 330 4.36 47.03 24.75
C ILE A 330 3.45 46.24 25.69
N LEU A 331 4.02 45.24 26.36
CA LEU A 331 3.29 44.43 27.33
C LEU A 331 3.09 45.22 28.63
N ASP A 332 1.83 45.51 28.94
CA ASP A 332 1.39 46.07 30.21
C ASP A 332 0.88 44.94 31.13
N THR A 333 1.46 44.86 32.33
CA THR A 333 1.13 43.87 33.38
C THR A 333 0.55 44.53 34.64
N SER A 334 0.35 45.85 34.64
CA SER A 334 0.04 46.67 35.81
C SER A 334 -1.24 46.26 36.56
N ASN A 335 -2.24 45.72 35.85
CA ASN A 335 -3.54 45.34 36.43
C ASN A 335 -3.74 43.81 36.58
N GLY A 336 -2.68 43.00 36.49
CA GLY A 336 -2.78 41.54 36.54
C GLY A 336 -3.38 40.90 35.28
N SER A 337 -3.70 41.70 34.27
CA SER A 337 -4.08 41.31 32.91
C SER A 337 -2.91 41.52 31.96
N ASN A 338 -2.54 40.51 31.17
CA ASN A 338 -1.51 40.63 30.14
C ASN A 338 -2.09 41.33 28.90
N ILE A 339 -1.97 42.65 28.84
CA ILE A 339 -2.52 43.50 27.77
C ILE A 339 -1.36 44.11 26.99
N CYS A 340 -1.45 44.07 25.67
CA CYS A 340 -0.56 44.79 24.78
C CYS A 340 -1.13 46.18 24.54
N THR A 341 -0.36 47.22 24.83
CA THR A 341 -0.72 48.61 24.58
C THR A 341 0.14 49.15 23.44
N ASP A 342 -0.51 49.82 22.51
CA ASP A 342 0.13 50.46 21.36
C ASP A 342 1.19 51.47 21.82
N ILE A 343 2.32 51.43 21.14
CA ILE A 343 3.45 52.32 21.37
C ILE A 343 3.21 53.58 20.54
N ASP A 344 2.98 54.74 21.17
CA ASP A 344 2.81 55.99 20.42
C ASP A 344 4.16 56.57 20.00
N GLU A 345 4.65 56.18 18.82
CA GLU A 345 5.96 56.64 18.33
C GLU A 345 6.01 58.15 18.08
N CYS A 346 4.86 58.79 17.88
CA CYS A 346 4.79 60.24 17.72
C CYS A 346 5.04 60.99 19.03
N GLU A 347 4.65 60.41 20.18
CA GLU A 347 4.91 60.98 21.51
C GLU A 347 6.37 60.79 21.98
N MET A 348 7.07 59.76 21.47
CA MET A 348 8.48 59.51 21.81
C MET A 348 9.50 60.40 21.07
N GLY A 349 9.06 61.12 20.03
CA GLY A 349 9.79 62.25 19.43
C GLY A 349 10.46 62.00 18.06
N LYS A 350 10.55 63.07 17.25
CA LYS A 350 11.22 63.27 15.93
C LYS A 350 11.35 62.07 14.96
N GLN A 351 10.39 61.16 14.95
CA GLN A 351 10.40 60.04 14.02
C GLN A 351 10.09 60.44 12.57
N CYS A 352 9.38 61.55 12.40
CA CYS A 352 9.04 62.15 11.10
C CYS A 352 9.67 63.55 10.95
N GLU A 353 9.99 63.93 9.70
CA GLU A 353 10.51 65.28 9.40
C GLU A 353 9.47 66.39 9.59
N HIS A 354 8.21 66.15 9.17
CA HIS A 354 7.12 67.12 9.27
C HIS A 354 6.02 66.67 10.23
N THR A 355 5.02 65.93 9.73
CA THR A 355 3.86 65.49 10.51
C THR A 355 3.99 64.01 10.84
N CYS A 356 3.63 63.62 12.07
CA CYS A 356 3.54 62.22 12.50
C CYS A 356 2.09 61.89 12.84
N VAL A 357 1.60 60.74 12.38
CA VAL A 357 0.28 60.21 12.75
C VAL A 357 0.50 58.81 13.31
N ASN A 358 0.17 58.62 14.60
CA ASN A 358 0.23 57.33 15.25
C ASN A 358 -0.86 56.39 14.69
N LEU A 359 -0.52 55.13 14.49
CA LEU A 359 -1.40 54.05 14.05
C LEU A 359 -1.27 52.87 15.05
N PHE A 360 -2.17 51.90 15.00
CA PHE A 360 -2.02 50.72 15.86
C PHE A 360 -0.92 49.81 15.31
N GLY A 361 0.14 49.60 16.09
CA GLY A 361 1.32 48.81 15.72
C GLY A 361 2.39 49.57 14.95
N GLY A 362 2.31 50.91 14.89
CA GLY A 362 3.33 51.76 14.27
C GLY A 362 2.80 53.16 13.93
N PHE A 363 3.50 53.89 13.06
CA PHE A 363 3.14 55.27 12.73
C PHE A 363 3.34 55.55 11.24
N ARG A 364 2.75 56.64 10.75
CA ARG A 364 3.01 57.14 9.39
C ARG A 364 3.43 58.60 9.41
N CYS A 365 4.38 58.95 8.55
CA CYS A 365 4.80 60.32 8.34
C CYS A 365 3.99 60.98 7.22
N GLY A 366 3.67 62.25 7.42
CA GLY A 366 3.04 63.11 6.42
C GLY A 366 3.89 64.35 6.16
N CYS A 367 3.81 64.88 4.95
CA CYS A 367 4.51 66.09 4.55
C CYS A 367 3.56 67.29 4.46
N PHE A 368 4.07 68.49 4.72
CA PHE A 368 3.33 69.72 4.46
C PHE A 368 3.11 69.94 2.97
N GLU A 369 2.16 70.83 2.64
CA GLU A 369 1.87 71.22 1.27
C GLU A 369 3.14 71.73 0.56
N GLY A 370 3.33 71.31 -0.70
CA GLY A 370 4.56 71.58 -1.46
C GLY A 370 5.71 70.60 -1.19
N PHE A 371 5.52 69.55 -0.38
CA PHE A 371 6.51 68.50 -0.12
C PHE A 371 5.93 67.10 -0.35
N ARG A 372 6.76 66.17 -0.86
CA ARG A 372 6.42 64.75 -1.03
C ARG A 372 7.24 63.87 -0.11
N LEU A 373 6.61 62.82 0.42
CA LEU A 373 7.29 61.83 1.25
C LEU A 373 8.28 61.03 0.38
N HIS A 374 9.53 60.99 0.81
CA HIS A 374 10.61 60.26 0.15
C HIS A 374 11.22 59.26 1.12
N GLY A 375 11.08 57.97 0.81
CA GLY A 375 11.25 56.90 1.80
C GLY A 375 10.09 56.91 2.80
N GLU A 376 10.35 56.58 4.05
CA GLU A 376 9.30 56.45 5.08
C GLU A 376 9.20 57.66 6.02
N HIS A 377 10.27 58.48 6.14
CA HIS A 377 10.39 59.48 7.21
C HIS A 377 10.72 60.91 6.74
N ARG A 378 11.13 61.10 5.48
CA ARG A 378 11.66 62.38 4.95
C ARG A 378 10.73 63.05 3.96
N CYS A 379 10.71 64.37 3.95
CA CYS A 379 9.89 65.21 3.09
C CYS A 379 10.76 66.08 2.19
N LEU A 380 10.66 65.89 0.88
CA LEU A 380 11.40 66.70 -0.11
C LEU A 380 10.45 67.68 -0.79
N PRO A 381 10.87 68.92 -1.07
CA PRO A 381 10.05 69.86 -1.82
C PRO A 381 9.69 69.26 -3.18
N VAL A 382 8.45 69.48 -3.59
CA VAL A 382 7.99 69.18 -4.94
C VAL A 382 8.59 70.24 -5.83
N ASP A 383 9.57 69.88 -6.64
CA ASP A 383 10.16 70.79 -7.62
C ASP A 383 9.14 70.98 -8.76
N ASP A 384 8.68 72.22 -8.99
CA ASP A 384 7.68 72.58 -10.00
C ASP A 384 8.23 72.51 -11.45
N GLY A 385 9.22 71.64 -11.68
CA GLY A 385 9.90 71.50 -12.96
C GLY A 385 10.28 70.05 -13.19
N GLN A 386 9.34 69.25 -13.70
CA GLN A 386 9.46 68.53 -14.98
C GLN A 386 8.19 67.70 -15.18
N GLU A 387 7.51 67.92 -16.30
CA GLU A 387 6.52 67.00 -16.84
C GLU A 387 7.21 65.67 -17.11
N ASP A 388 6.84 64.62 -16.36
CA ASP A 388 7.00 63.25 -16.84
C ASP A 388 5.69 62.51 -16.59
N GLY A 389 4.96 62.34 -17.68
CA GLY A 389 3.75 61.56 -17.73
C GLY A 389 4.03 60.12 -17.36
N SER A 390 3.48 59.68 -16.24
CA SER A 390 3.13 58.28 -16.03
C SER A 390 1.73 58.21 -15.44
N SER A 391 0.77 58.07 -16.35
CA SER A 391 -0.63 57.79 -16.07
C SER A 391 -0.74 56.39 -15.45
N SER A 392 -0.66 56.32 -14.12
CA SER A 392 -1.23 55.22 -13.35
C SER A 392 -2.58 55.66 -12.82
N THR A 393 -3.63 55.39 -13.60
CA THR A 393 -5.03 55.56 -13.20
C THR A 393 -5.35 54.59 -12.06
N ALA A 394 -5.14 55.03 -10.82
CA ALA A 394 -5.76 54.45 -9.64
C ALA A 394 -7.23 54.87 -9.59
N SER A 395 -8.12 53.89 -9.54
CA SER A 395 -9.56 54.06 -9.59
C SER A 395 -10.09 54.76 -8.33
N TYR A 396 -10.97 55.73 -8.55
CA TYR A 396 -11.73 56.43 -7.52
C TYR A 396 -12.56 55.45 -6.66
N LEU A 397 -12.39 55.55 -5.34
CA LEU A 397 -13.28 54.97 -4.32
C LEU A 397 -14.58 55.79 -4.27
N ILE A 398 -15.72 55.13 -4.47
CA ILE A 398 -17.05 55.63 -4.13
C ILE A 398 -17.30 55.34 -2.63
N PRO A 399 -17.82 56.30 -1.84
CA PRO A 399 -18.23 56.01 -0.46
C PRO A 399 -19.54 55.20 -0.47
N VAL A 400 -19.45 53.94 -0.05
CA VAL A 400 -20.63 53.10 0.22
C VAL A 400 -21.13 53.42 1.63
N THR A 401 -22.40 53.81 1.71
CA THR A 401 -23.13 54.01 2.97
C THR A 401 -23.22 52.69 3.76
N PRO A 402 -23.10 52.70 5.10
CA PRO A 402 -23.26 51.49 5.89
C PRO A 402 -24.73 51.07 5.86
N GLN A 403 -25.02 49.94 5.23
CA GLN A 403 -26.25 49.19 5.50
C GLN A 403 -25.99 48.16 6.60
N PRO A 404 -26.89 48.00 7.57
CA PRO A 404 -26.73 46.97 8.60
C PRO A 404 -26.83 45.59 7.97
N ALA A 405 -25.93 44.69 8.38
CA ALA A 405 -25.99 43.28 8.02
C ALA A 405 -27.30 42.65 8.53
N LEU A 406 -28.02 41.99 7.61
CA LEU A 406 -29.11 41.10 7.97
C LEU A 406 -28.54 39.89 8.70
N VAL A 407 -28.91 39.74 9.97
CA VAL A 407 -28.59 38.59 10.80
C VAL A 407 -29.30 37.35 10.23
N PRO A 408 -28.61 36.22 10.01
CA PRO A 408 -29.27 34.96 9.71
C PRO A 408 -30.11 34.52 10.92
N SER A 409 -31.40 34.31 10.68
CA SER A 409 -32.31 33.73 11.65
C SER A 409 -31.86 32.31 12.03
N TYR A 410 -31.41 32.16 13.28
CA TYR A 410 -31.69 31.04 14.18
C TYR A 410 -31.82 29.65 13.53
N ILE A 411 -30.82 28.80 13.75
CA ILE A 411 -30.93 27.35 13.59
C ILE A 411 -31.98 26.85 14.59
N LYS A 412 -33.15 26.47 14.06
CA LYS A 412 -34.19 25.76 14.80
C LYS A 412 -33.57 24.49 15.38
N ALA A 413 -33.65 24.33 16.70
CA ALA A 413 -33.25 23.14 17.46
C ALA A 413 -34.15 21.90 17.16
N GLY A 414 -34.27 21.55 15.87
CA GLY A 414 -35.01 20.39 15.37
C GLY A 414 -34.25 19.59 14.29
N SER A 415 -33.12 20.09 13.79
CA SER A 415 -32.31 19.44 12.74
C SER A 415 -31.36 18.36 13.26
N VAL A 416 -30.90 18.45 14.52
CA VAL A 416 -30.02 17.42 15.11
C VAL A 416 -30.77 16.12 15.35
N LEU A 417 -32.03 16.18 15.81
CA LEU A 417 -32.86 14.99 16.01
C LEU A 417 -33.11 14.26 14.68
N GLY A 418 -33.39 15.02 13.60
CA GLY A 418 -33.58 14.45 12.26
C GLY A 418 -32.34 13.73 11.73
N ILE A 419 -31.14 14.31 11.92
CA ILE A 419 -29.88 13.69 11.49
C ILE A 419 -29.60 12.43 12.33
N THR A 420 -29.80 12.47 13.65
CA THR A 420 -29.58 11.28 14.50
C THR A 420 -30.54 10.14 14.15
N VAL A 421 -31.82 10.43 13.87
CA VAL A 421 -32.80 9.42 13.45
C VAL A 421 -32.45 8.86 12.06
N PHE A 422 -31.98 9.72 11.13
CA PHE A 422 -31.54 9.27 9.82
C PHE A 422 -30.30 8.38 9.90
N LEU A 423 -29.30 8.74 10.71
CA LEU A 423 -28.11 7.92 10.91
C LEU A 423 -28.43 6.57 11.57
N LEU A 424 -29.35 6.53 12.54
CA LEU A 424 -29.83 5.29 13.13
C LEU A 424 -30.60 4.41 12.13
N LEU A 425 -31.43 5.02 11.27
CA LEU A 425 -32.11 4.32 10.18
C LEU A 425 -31.12 3.74 9.15
N CYS A 426 -30.09 4.49 8.78
CA CYS A 426 -29.03 4.00 7.90
C CYS A 426 -28.24 2.85 8.55
N ALA A 427 -27.85 2.97 9.82
CA ALA A 427 -27.12 1.94 10.54
C ALA A 427 -27.94 0.64 10.66
N THR A 428 -29.23 0.75 10.97
CA THR A 428 -30.13 -0.41 11.04
C THR A 428 -30.34 -1.06 9.67
N LEU A 429 -30.48 -0.29 8.59
CA LEU A 429 -30.57 -0.84 7.23
C LEU A 429 -29.28 -1.56 6.83
N ILE A 430 -28.11 -0.99 7.13
CA ILE A 430 -26.81 -1.63 6.89
C ILE A 430 -26.70 -2.93 7.68
N PHE A 431 -27.08 -2.93 8.96
CA PHE A 431 -27.11 -4.14 9.77
C PHE A 431 -28.02 -5.21 9.18
N PHE A 432 -29.22 -4.86 8.70
CA PHE A 432 -30.12 -5.81 8.04
C PHE A 432 -29.57 -6.32 6.70
N LEU A 433 -28.88 -5.48 5.93
CA LEU A 433 -28.20 -5.90 4.70
C LEU A 433 -27.08 -6.89 5.00
N ILE A 434 -26.22 -6.60 5.98
CA ILE A 434 -25.14 -7.49 6.41
C ILE A 434 -25.72 -8.79 6.97
N TYR A 435 -26.72 -8.72 7.84
CA TYR A 435 -27.37 -9.90 8.42
C TYR A 435 -28.03 -10.77 7.34
N ASN A 436 -28.71 -10.17 6.36
CA ASN A 436 -29.29 -10.92 5.25
C ASN A 436 -28.22 -11.48 4.31
N ALA A 437 -27.10 -10.77 4.08
CA ALA A 437 -25.97 -11.29 3.31
C ALA A 437 -25.34 -12.50 4.02
N VAL A 438 -25.04 -12.40 5.31
CA VAL A 438 -24.51 -13.50 6.14
C VAL A 438 -25.48 -14.68 6.20
N LYS A 439 -26.79 -14.42 6.37
CA LYS A 439 -27.83 -15.47 6.36
C LYS A 439 -27.96 -16.14 4.99
N ARG A 440 -27.72 -15.41 3.89
CA ARG A 440 -27.75 -15.94 2.52
C ARG A 440 -26.47 -16.72 2.20
N CYS A 441 -25.31 -16.30 2.70
CA CYS A 441 -24.06 -17.07 2.67
C CYS A 441 -24.17 -18.38 3.46
N ARG A 442 -24.82 -18.37 4.63
CA ARG A 442 -25.09 -19.61 5.40
C ARG A 442 -26.02 -20.61 4.70
N ARG A 443 -26.74 -20.17 3.66
CA ARG A 443 -27.63 -21.01 2.84
C ARG A 443 -27.00 -21.42 1.51
N PHE A 444 -25.87 -20.82 1.14
CA PHE A 444 -24.99 -21.31 0.08
C PHE A 444 -24.09 -22.37 0.70
N ASP A 445 -24.59 -23.61 0.70
CA ASP A 445 -23.69 -24.76 0.70
C ASP A 445 -22.77 -24.59 -0.52
N LEU A 446 -21.46 -24.49 -0.28
CA LEU A 446 -20.40 -24.33 -1.28
C LEU A 446 -20.18 -25.61 -2.10
N THR A 447 -21.25 -26.33 -2.43
CA THR A 447 -21.25 -27.51 -3.31
C THR A 447 -21.31 -27.13 -4.80
N SER A 448 -21.49 -25.85 -5.13
CA SER A 448 -21.64 -25.37 -6.52
C SER A 448 -20.43 -24.60 -7.09
N LEU A 449 -19.36 -24.39 -6.33
CA LEU A 449 -18.03 -24.02 -6.86
C LEU A 449 -17.15 -25.28 -6.93
N LYS A 450 -17.70 -26.33 -7.53
CA LYS A 450 -16.86 -27.34 -8.16
C LYS A 450 -16.25 -26.63 -9.36
N HIS A 451 -14.96 -26.33 -9.25
CA HIS A 451 -14.14 -25.88 -10.36
C HIS A 451 -14.57 -26.65 -11.61
N THR A 452 -14.88 -25.93 -12.69
CA THR A 452 -14.91 -26.50 -14.03
C THR A 452 -13.67 -27.38 -14.16
N ASN A 453 -13.90 -28.67 -14.38
CA ASN A 453 -12.89 -29.67 -14.73
C ASN A 453 -11.94 -29.05 -15.77
N ILE A 454 -10.82 -28.48 -15.32
CA ILE A 454 -9.57 -28.62 -16.03
C ILE A 454 -9.15 -30.01 -15.62
N ASP A 455 -9.40 -30.97 -16.50
CA ASP A 455 -9.00 -32.36 -16.32
C ASP A 455 -7.52 -32.40 -15.94
N ILE A 456 -7.21 -32.65 -14.67
CA ILE A 456 -5.84 -32.92 -14.20
C ILE A 456 -5.26 -34.17 -14.91
N PHE A 457 -6.13 -35.00 -15.50
CA PHE A 457 -5.74 -36.04 -16.45
C PHE A 457 -5.02 -35.48 -17.70
N HIS A 458 -5.33 -34.26 -18.15
CA HIS A 458 -4.59 -33.58 -19.21
C HIS A 458 -3.18 -33.17 -18.75
N LEU A 459 -2.98 -32.77 -17.49
CA LEU A 459 -1.64 -32.48 -16.96
C LEU A 459 -0.79 -33.76 -16.81
N GLN A 460 -1.39 -34.89 -16.44
CA GLN A 460 -0.67 -36.16 -16.24
C GLN A 460 -0.32 -36.88 -17.57
N GLN A 461 -1.20 -36.79 -18.57
CA GLN A 461 -0.91 -37.28 -19.92
C GLN A 461 0.06 -36.36 -20.66
N VAL A 462 -0.01 -35.04 -20.44
CA VAL A 462 0.99 -34.10 -20.92
C VAL A 462 2.33 -34.39 -20.27
N THR A 463 2.47 -34.40 -18.95
CA THR A 463 3.76 -34.67 -18.27
C THR A 463 4.45 -35.95 -18.75
N THR A 464 3.79 -37.11 -18.78
CA THR A 464 4.42 -38.37 -19.26
C THR A 464 4.84 -38.37 -20.74
N ASP A 465 4.10 -37.73 -21.64
CA ASP A 465 4.51 -37.57 -23.06
C ASP A 465 5.50 -36.39 -23.25
N THR A 466 5.46 -35.38 -22.39
CA THR A 466 6.32 -34.18 -22.40
C THR A 466 7.71 -34.51 -21.87
N TYR A 467 7.84 -35.45 -20.92
CA TYR A 467 9.13 -35.93 -20.42
C TYR A 467 9.89 -36.82 -21.42
N LYS A 468 9.21 -37.47 -22.38
CA LYS A 468 9.90 -38.18 -23.49
C LYS A 468 10.64 -37.22 -24.43
N ARG A 469 10.16 -35.98 -24.55
CA ARG A 469 10.70 -34.97 -25.50
C ARG A 469 11.89 -34.17 -24.99
N LEU A 470 12.28 -34.33 -23.72
CA LEU A 470 13.56 -33.79 -23.21
C LEU A 470 14.77 -34.65 -23.64
N SER A 471 14.54 -35.86 -24.18
CA SER A 471 15.58 -36.78 -24.67
C SER A 471 15.86 -36.71 -26.18
N LEU A 472 15.14 -35.83 -26.90
CA LEU A 472 15.32 -35.52 -28.33
C LEU A 472 15.81 -34.09 -28.47
#